data_AF-A0A3D4FXJ9-F1
#
_entry.id   AF-A0A3D4FXJ9-F1
#
_cell.length_a   1.000
_cell.length_b   1.000
_cell.length_c   1.000
_cell.angle_alpha   90.00
_cell.angle_beta   90.00
_cell.angle_gamma   90.00
#
_symmetry.space_group_name_H-M   'P 1'
#
loop_
_entity.id
_entity.type
_entity.pdbx_description
1 polymer ?
#
loop_
_entity_poly.entity_id
_entity_poly.type
_entity_poly.pdbx_seq_one_letter_code
_entity_poly.pdbx_strand_id
1 'polypeptide(L)'
;MKIFCLGAAGKISRESVLDLLQSDKPTRVTIGDTDEARGREVVAWLADDRVDFAQADVFQTDQTADLMRDYDLVMDGTPISINHESTLCIARAGVHGVNLNGTGPEFAFHDAFV
;
A
#
# COMPACT_ATOMS: atom_id res chain seq x y z
N MET A 1 10.30 10.45 0.07
CA MET A 1 9.63 9.38 0.84
C MET A 1 9.12 8.34 -0.14
N LYS A 2 9.36 7.06 0.13
CA LYS A 2 8.82 5.93 -0.65
C LYS A 2 7.52 5.46 -0.01
N ILE A 3 6.43 5.43 -0.75
CA ILE A 3 5.11 5.02 -0.25
C ILE A 3 4.62 3.81 -1.06
N PHE A 4 4.27 2.73 -0.36
CA PHE A 4 3.67 1.54 -0.97
C PHE A 4 2.16 1.58 -0.74
N CYS A 5 1.36 1.52 -1.79
CA CYS A 5 -0.09 1.72 -1.69
C CYS A 5 -0.82 0.41 -1.98
N LEU A 6 -1.22 -0.32 -0.94
CA LEU A 6 -1.96 -1.59 -1.07
C LEU A 6 -3.41 -1.35 -1.47
N GLY A 7 -3.94 -2.17 -2.37
CA GLY A 7 -5.32 -2.02 -2.89
C GLY A 7 -5.50 -0.75 -3.74
N ALA A 8 -4.41 -0.18 -4.26
CA ALA A 8 -4.43 1.12 -4.92
C ALA A 8 -4.93 1.10 -6.37
N ALA A 9 -5.28 -0.07 -6.92
CA ALA A 9 -6.12 -0.11 -8.13
C ALA A 9 -7.59 0.24 -7.82
N GLY A 10 -7.97 0.23 -6.54
CA GLY A 10 -9.30 0.60 -6.05
C GLY A 10 -9.63 2.09 -6.20
N LYS A 11 -10.92 2.39 -6.33
CA LYS A 11 -11.41 3.75 -6.63
C LYS A 11 -11.09 4.81 -5.56
N ILE A 12 -11.07 4.45 -4.29
CA ILE A 12 -10.77 5.39 -3.20
C ILE A 12 -9.26 5.59 -3.13
N SER A 13 -8.51 4.50 -2.99
CA SER A 13 -7.06 4.55 -2.76
C SER A 13 -6.30 5.20 -3.91
N ARG A 14 -6.72 5.04 -5.18
CA ARG A 14 -6.05 5.69 -6.32
C ARG A 14 -6.16 7.22 -6.30
N GLU A 15 -7.27 7.76 -5.79
CA GLU A 15 -7.45 9.21 -5.67
C GLU A 15 -6.62 9.76 -4.50
N SER A 16 -6.45 8.97 -3.43
CA SER A 16 -5.48 9.30 -2.37
C SER A 16 -4.05 9.31 -2.89
N VAL A 17 -3.69 8.41 -3.82
CA VAL A 17 -2.39 8.48 -4.52
C VAL A 17 -2.28 9.77 -5.35
N LEU A 18 -3.31 10.13 -6.10
CA LEU A 18 -3.33 11.39 -6.86
C LEU A 18 -3.09 12.61 -5.96
N ASP A 19 -3.72 12.65 -4.78
CA ASP A 19 -3.53 13.70 -3.79
C ASP A 19 -2.09 13.72 -3.22
N LEU A 20 -1.53 12.55 -2.88
CA LEU A 20 -0.14 12.44 -2.42
C LEU A 20 0.85 13.01 -3.45
N LEU A 21 0.60 12.79 -4.74
CA LEU A 21 1.44 13.27 -5.84
C LEU A 21 1.35 14.78 -6.05
N GLN A 22 0.38 15.49 -5.46
CA GLN A 22 0.35 16.95 -5.47
C GLN A 22 1.45 17.58 -4.58
N SER A 23 2.14 16.75 -3.80
CA SER A 23 3.32 17.14 -3.03
C SER A 23 4.61 16.64 -3.67
N ASP A 24 5.71 17.37 -3.46
CA ASP A 24 7.06 16.95 -3.86
C ASP A 24 7.73 16.01 -2.83
N LYS A 25 7.05 15.67 -1.73
CA LYS A 25 7.61 14.80 -0.67
C LYS A 25 7.76 13.33 -1.10
N PRO A 26 6.79 12.71 -1.78
CA PRO A 26 6.98 11.37 -2.31
C PRO A 26 8.02 11.37 -3.43
N THR A 27 8.99 10.47 -3.30
CA THR A 27 10.07 10.25 -4.28
C THR A 27 9.86 8.96 -5.06
N ARG A 28 9.00 8.06 -4.54
CA ARG A 28 8.52 6.85 -5.21
C ARG A 28 7.16 6.49 -4.63
N VAL A 29 6.21 6.13 -5.47
CA VAL A 29 4.90 5.59 -5.08
C VAL A 29 4.66 4.31 -5.85
N THR A 30 4.31 3.24 -5.15
CA THR A 30 4.05 1.95 -5.79
C THR A 30 2.59 1.57 -5.63
N ILE A 31 1.91 1.34 -6.75
CA ILE A 31 0.56 0.77 -6.78
C ILE A 31 0.70 -0.73 -6.53
N GLY A 32 0.29 -1.17 -5.34
CA GLY A 32 0.25 -2.58 -4.94
C GLY A 32 -1.15 -3.14 -5.09
N ASP A 33 -1.36 -4.12 -5.97
CA ASP A 33 -2.67 -4.75 -6.15
C ASP A 33 -2.53 -6.19 -6.69
N THR A 34 -3.57 -7.01 -6.54
CA THR A 34 -3.61 -8.35 -7.14
C THR A 34 -3.98 -8.28 -8.62
N ASP A 35 -4.78 -7.28 -9.01
CA ASP A 35 -5.21 -7.02 -10.39
C ASP A 35 -4.17 -6.16 -11.13
N GLU A 36 -3.24 -6.83 -11.82
CA GLU A 36 -2.19 -6.17 -12.59
C GLU A 36 -2.73 -5.25 -13.69
N ALA A 37 -3.81 -5.64 -14.37
CA ALA A 37 -4.38 -4.84 -15.45
C ALA A 37 -4.87 -3.49 -14.91
N ARG A 38 -5.67 -3.52 -13.83
CA ARG A 38 -6.17 -2.28 -13.21
C ARG A 38 -5.05 -1.47 -12.55
N GLY A 39 -4.07 -2.13 -11.93
CA GLY A 39 -2.91 -1.45 -11.36
C GLY A 39 -2.15 -0.66 -12.43
N ARG A 40 -1.90 -1.27 -13.59
CA ARG A 40 -1.26 -0.59 -14.74
C ARG A 40 -2.12 0.52 -15.34
N GLU A 41 -3.45 0.37 -15.36
CA GLU A 41 -4.36 1.45 -15.75
C GLU A 41 -4.20 2.67 -14.84
N VAL A 42 -4.06 2.46 -13.52
CA VAL A 42 -3.83 3.55 -12.55
C VAL A 42 -2.48 4.22 -12.78
N VAL A 43 -1.39 3.45 -12.99
CA VAL A 43 -0.07 4.02 -13.31
C VAL A 43 -0.15 4.89 -14.57
N ALA A 44 -0.81 4.40 -15.63
CA ALA A 44 -0.97 5.14 -16.88
C ALA A 44 -1.85 6.39 -16.72
N TRP A 45 -2.90 6.33 -15.90
CA TRP A 45 -3.78 7.45 -15.62
C TRP A 45 -3.09 8.56 -14.81
N LEU A 46 -2.29 8.19 -13.81
CA LEU A 46 -1.53 9.14 -13.00
C LEU A 46 -0.44 9.84 -13.82
N ALA A 47 0.16 9.13 -14.80
CA ALA A 47 1.14 9.67 -15.74
C ALA A 47 2.29 10.43 -15.05
N ASP A 48 2.79 9.89 -13.94
CA ASP A 48 3.83 10.48 -13.10
C ASP A 48 5.01 9.51 -12.96
N ASP A 49 6.23 9.98 -13.27
CA ASP A 49 7.45 9.15 -13.30
C ASP A 49 7.84 8.59 -11.92
N ARG A 50 7.26 9.10 -10.84
CA ARG A 50 7.47 8.59 -9.48
C ARG A 50 6.64 7.33 -9.20
N VAL A 51 5.71 6.98 -10.09
CA VAL A 51 4.71 5.92 -9.87
C VAL A 51 5.08 4.65 -10.63
N ASP A 52 5.10 3.52 -9.93
CA ASP A 52 5.22 2.20 -10.54
C ASP A 52 4.16 1.21 -10.01
N PHE A 53 4.18 -0.01 -10.52
CA PHE A 53 3.26 -1.08 -10.12
C PHE A 53 4.04 -2.29 -9.58
N ALA A 54 3.53 -2.89 -8.51
CA ALA A 54 3.96 -4.19 -8.03
C ALA A 54 2.73 -5.08 -7.77
N GLN A 55 2.76 -6.32 -8.26
CA GLN A 55 1.72 -7.27 -7.93
C GLN A 55 1.89 -7.71 -6.47
N ALA A 56 0.86 -7.51 -5.65
CA ALA A 56 0.88 -7.79 -4.23
C ALA A 56 -0.40 -8.51 -3.80
N ASP A 57 -0.24 -9.60 -3.05
CA ASP A 57 -1.35 -10.37 -2.47
C ASP A 57 -1.12 -10.49 -0.96
N VAL A 58 -1.99 -9.89 -0.16
CA VAL A 58 -1.86 -9.88 1.31
C VAL A 58 -1.97 -11.29 1.93
N PHE A 59 -2.52 -12.26 1.20
CA PHE A 59 -2.53 -13.67 1.60
C PHE A 59 -1.19 -14.37 1.34
N GLN A 60 -0.32 -13.78 0.52
CA GLN A 60 1.08 -14.18 0.35
C GLN A 60 1.97 -13.33 1.27
N THR A 61 1.75 -13.46 2.58
CA THR A 61 2.22 -12.48 3.57
C THR A 61 3.72 -12.17 3.50
N ASP A 62 4.59 -13.18 3.45
CA ASP A 62 6.04 -12.94 3.42
C ASP A 62 6.48 -12.26 2.13
N GLN A 63 5.96 -12.73 0.99
CA GLN A 63 6.23 -12.14 -0.32
C GLN A 63 5.77 -10.67 -0.38
N THR A 64 4.57 -10.38 0.13
CA THR A 64 4.03 -9.03 0.12
C THR A 64 4.78 -8.13 1.10
N ALA A 65 5.14 -8.63 2.29
CA ALA A 65 5.99 -7.91 3.23
C ALA A 65 7.36 -7.58 2.62
N ASP A 66 7.99 -8.54 1.91
CA ASP A 66 9.25 -8.35 1.17
C ASP A 66 9.20 -7.16 0.20
N LEU A 67 8.08 -6.98 -0.52
CA LEU A 67 7.91 -5.88 -1.49
C LEU A 67 7.98 -4.48 -0.85
N MET A 68 7.62 -4.36 0.43
CA MET A 68 7.47 -3.08 1.10
C MET A 68 8.51 -2.79 2.18
N ARG A 69 9.42 -3.70 2.54
CA ARG A 69 10.43 -3.51 3.62
C ARG A 69 11.28 -2.24 3.50
N ASP A 70 11.61 -1.83 2.27
CA ASP A 70 12.47 -0.67 2.00
C ASP A 70 11.68 0.64 1.81
N TYR A 71 10.38 0.64 2.12
CA TYR A 71 9.49 1.80 2.04
C TYR A 71 9.39 2.51 3.39
N ASP A 72 9.08 3.80 3.34
CA ASP A 72 8.95 4.62 4.55
C ASP A 72 7.53 4.53 5.15
N LEU A 73 6.53 4.26 4.30
CA LEU A 73 5.11 4.21 4.65
C LEU A 73 4.36 3.22 3.74
N VAL A 74 3.41 2.51 4.31
CA VAL A 74 2.39 1.76 3.58
C VAL A 74 1.04 2.45 3.76
N MET A 75 0.38 2.79 2.66
CA MET A 75 -1.00 3.25 2.65
C MET A 75 -1.91 2.07 2.30
N ASP A 76 -2.73 1.62 3.24
CA ASP A 76 -3.62 0.48 3.05
C ASP A 76 -5.02 0.92 2.59
N GLY A 77 -5.27 0.73 1.31
CA GLY A 77 -6.57 0.90 0.66
C GLY A 77 -7.34 -0.40 0.46
N THR A 78 -6.91 -1.53 1.05
CA THR A 78 -7.58 -2.82 0.89
C THR A 78 -8.98 -2.84 1.54
N PRO A 79 -9.89 -3.72 1.11
CA PRO A 79 -11.19 -3.87 1.76
C PRO A 79 -11.08 -4.21 3.24
N ILE A 80 -11.98 -3.66 4.08
CA ILE A 80 -11.98 -3.89 5.53
C ILE A 80 -12.04 -5.38 5.92
N SER A 81 -12.63 -6.23 5.06
CA SER A 81 -12.73 -7.67 5.27
C SER A 81 -11.37 -8.40 5.28
N ILE A 82 -10.31 -7.76 4.78
CA ILE A 82 -8.95 -8.32 4.70
C ILE A 82 -7.91 -7.43 5.42
N ASN A 83 -8.36 -6.50 6.28
CA ASN A 83 -7.48 -5.56 6.97
C ASN A 83 -6.52 -6.28 7.95
N HIS A 84 -6.91 -7.44 8.50
CA HIS A 84 -6.00 -8.22 9.34
C HIS A 84 -4.77 -8.69 8.56
N GLU A 85 -4.97 -9.15 7.33
CA GLU A 85 -3.95 -9.68 6.45
C GLU A 85 -3.04 -8.59 5.90
N SER A 86 -3.60 -7.45 5.48
CA SER A 86 -2.80 -6.29 5.06
C SER A 86 -1.96 -5.77 6.24
N THR A 87 -2.55 -5.61 7.42
CA THR A 87 -1.85 -5.16 8.62
C THR A 87 -0.75 -6.12 9.04
N LEU A 88 -0.97 -7.44 8.95
CA LEU A 88 0.07 -8.43 9.21
C LEU A 88 1.25 -8.27 8.25
N CYS A 89 1.01 -8.04 6.96
CA CYS A 89 2.08 -7.79 5.98
C CYS A 89 2.89 -6.54 6.34
N ILE A 90 2.21 -5.45 6.70
CA ILE A 90 2.84 -4.17 7.07
C ILE A 90 3.67 -4.33 8.35
N ALA A 91 3.13 -5.02 9.36
CA ALA A 91 3.84 -5.35 10.58
C ALA A 91 5.08 -6.21 10.32
N ARG A 92 4.95 -7.27 9.51
CA ARG A 92 6.09 -8.12 9.12
C ARG A 92 7.16 -7.38 8.33
N ALA A 93 6.77 -6.37 7.57
CA ALA A 93 7.72 -5.52 6.85
C ALA A 93 8.48 -4.56 7.78
N GLY A 94 7.96 -4.30 8.99
CA GLY A 94 8.54 -3.34 9.93
C GLY A 94 8.39 -1.88 9.48
N VAL A 95 7.34 -1.57 8.73
CA VAL A 95 7.12 -0.24 8.10
C VAL A 95 5.91 0.45 8.71
N HIS A 96 5.92 1.78 8.77
CA HIS A 96 4.76 2.55 9.22
C HIS A 96 3.54 2.31 8.30
N GLY A 97 2.34 2.18 8.88
CA GLY A 97 1.10 1.97 8.14
C GLY A 97 0.08 3.10 8.38
N VAL A 98 -0.72 3.40 7.35
CA VAL A 98 -1.94 4.21 7.46
C VAL A 98 -3.09 3.53 6.73
N ASN A 99 -4.22 3.34 7.42
CA ASN A 99 -5.37 2.62 6.90
C ASN A 99 -6.45 3.58 6.39
N LEU A 100 -6.98 3.30 5.19
CA LEU A 100 -8.09 4.03 4.58
C LEU A 100 -9.44 3.30 4.76
N ASN A 101 -9.42 2.07 5.28
CA ASN A 101 -10.57 1.15 5.32
C ASN A 101 -11.28 1.08 6.69
N GLY A 102 -10.59 1.39 7.79
CA GLY A 102 -11.08 1.26 9.16
C GLY A 102 -9.94 1.18 10.18
N THR A 103 -10.28 0.97 11.45
CA THR A 103 -9.31 0.81 12.56
C THR A 103 -9.69 -0.40 13.42
N GLY A 104 -8.74 -0.99 14.13
CA GLY A 104 -8.92 -2.10 15.07
C GLY A 104 -7.90 -3.24 14.93
N PRO A 105 -7.72 -3.84 13.73
CA PRO A 105 -6.82 -4.97 13.53
C PRO A 105 -5.35 -4.69 13.90
N GLU A 106 -4.93 -3.43 13.87
CA GLU A 106 -3.56 -2.99 14.11
C GLU A 106 -3.13 -3.18 15.56
N PHE A 107 -4.07 -3.15 16.50
CA PHE A 107 -3.77 -3.36 17.93
C PHE A 107 -3.22 -4.75 18.22
N ALA A 108 -3.60 -5.77 17.44
CA ALA A 108 -3.10 -7.14 17.62
C ALA A 108 -1.61 -7.28 17.25
N PHE A 109 -1.06 -6.32 16.50
CA PHE A 109 0.30 -6.36 15.98
C PHE A 109 1.22 -5.30 16.58
N HIS A 110 0.78 -4.60 17.64
CA HIS A 110 1.56 -3.53 18.27
C HIS A 110 3.01 -3.91 18.54
N ASP A 111 3.23 -5.08 19.14
CA ASP A 111 4.56 -5.58 19.51
C ASP A 111 5.45 -5.93 18.30
N ALA A 112 4.86 -6.09 17.11
CA ALA A 112 5.60 -6.36 15.88
C ALA A 112 6.07 -5.08 15.16
N PHE A 113 5.59 -3.90 15.58
CA PHE A 113 6.00 -2.60 15.03
C PHE A 113 7.10 -1.88 15.85
N VAL A 114 7.60 -2.52 16.93
CA VAL A 114 8.53 -1.91 17.92
C VAL A 114 9.99 -2.13 17.56
#